data_AF-A0AAE3KKG6-F1
#
_entry.id   AF-A0AAE3KKG6-F1
#
_cell.length_a   1.000
_cell.length_b   1.000
_cell.length_c   1.000
_cell.angle_alpha   90.00
_cell.angle_beta   90.00
_cell.angle_gamma   90.00
#
_symmetry.space_group_name_H-M   'P 1'
#
loop_
_entity.id
_entity.type
_entity.pdbx_description
1 polymer ?
#
loop_
_entity_poly.entity_id
_entity_poly.type
_entity_poly.pdbx_seq_one_letter_code
_entity_poly.pdbx_strand_id
1 'polypeptide(L)'
;MDPKNSKEQEEAFTAGALSVATLLNHKFLEPRYQYSRELDPIVGVSFTGLFDFFVTAFGVDWLRWWEEGRPDTIQGLQYKEQEKEYLTRWRDIVHRVIWEYCDKHNLKRPNRCTTVQPSGTKSLLTSASPGWHPPKAQRFIRRITFRKNDPVALACIDYGYNVIPSQSDKDENGHLLNDPFDPRCSEWLVEIPVAVLWADLPGADTIEISKFSALAQMDFAMQVQRWYVTHNTSSTWELRENEVEPLGERIYQAIQNDEGYISAALLARFDDHQSFPRLPFEPIEKETYEQLMAEVKIRRRNDNFRAALSRYDAGELLESGPAGCDSDKCMLPEQQPG
;
A
#
# COMPACT_ATOMS: atom_id res chain seq x y z
N MET A 1 0.89 -14.80 -4.85
CA MET A 1 0.65 -14.96 -6.29
C MET A 1 1.98 -15.21 -6.97
N ASP A 2 2.20 -16.41 -7.50
CA ASP A 2 3.43 -16.76 -8.20
C ASP A 2 3.47 -16.11 -9.60
N PRO A 3 4.52 -15.32 -9.96
CA PRO A 3 4.66 -14.74 -11.29
C PRO A 3 4.67 -15.76 -12.43
N LYS A 4 5.14 -16.99 -12.18
CA LYS A 4 5.25 -18.04 -13.21
C LYS A 4 3.97 -18.87 -13.34
N ASN A 5 3.02 -18.72 -12.42
CA ASN A 5 1.75 -19.45 -12.44
C ASN A 5 0.65 -18.61 -13.08
N SER A 6 0.50 -18.72 -14.41
CA SER A 6 -0.53 -17.99 -15.16
C SER A 6 -1.95 -18.36 -14.73
N LYS A 7 -2.18 -19.61 -14.31
CA LYS A 7 -3.50 -20.09 -13.88
C LYS A 7 -3.91 -19.46 -12.54
N GLU A 8 -3.02 -19.44 -11.56
CA GLU A 8 -3.28 -18.78 -10.27
C GLU A 8 -3.59 -17.28 -10.46
N GLN A 9 -2.83 -16.62 -11.35
CA GLN A 9 -3.10 -15.22 -11.69
C GLN A 9 -4.49 -15.06 -12.33
N GLU A 10 -4.84 -15.92 -13.28
CA GLU A 10 -6.17 -15.87 -13.89
C GLU A 10 -7.30 -16.11 -12.88
N GLU A 11 -7.14 -17.09 -11.99
CA GLU A 11 -8.10 -17.37 -10.91
C GLU A 11 -8.25 -16.18 -9.96
N ALA A 12 -7.14 -15.54 -9.57
CA ALA A 12 -7.15 -14.37 -8.68
C ALA A 12 -7.87 -13.16 -9.30
N PHE A 13 -7.53 -12.80 -10.54
CA PHE A 13 -8.19 -11.68 -11.22
C PHE A 13 -9.64 -12.01 -11.60
N THR A 14 -9.96 -13.27 -11.92
CA THR A 14 -11.34 -13.73 -12.10
C THR A 14 -12.15 -13.56 -10.82
N ALA A 15 -11.60 -13.97 -9.67
CA ALA A 15 -12.27 -13.81 -8.38
C ALA A 15 -12.52 -12.33 -8.05
N GLY A 16 -11.52 -11.47 -8.25
CA GLY A 16 -11.68 -10.01 -8.07
C GLY A 16 -12.74 -9.41 -8.99
N ALA A 17 -12.75 -9.82 -10.27
CA ALA A 17 -13.72 -9.39 -11.27
C ALA A 17 -15.15 -9.81 -10.91
N LEU A 18 -15.38 -11.08 -10.55
CA LEU A 18 -16.69 -11.55 -10.11
C LEU A 18 -17.16 -10.84 -8.83
N SER A 19 -16.25 -10.61 -7.88
CA SER A 19 -16.58 -9.90 -6.65
C SER A 19 -17.12 -8.50 -6.91
N VAL A 20 -16.58 -7.75 -7.88
CA VAL A 20 -17.09 -6.42 -8.21
C VAL A 20 -18.29 -6.46 -9.16
N ALA A 21 -18.36 -7.47 -10.04
CA ALA A 21 -19.48 -7.62 -10.98
C ALA A 21 -20.80 -7.84 -10.26
N THR A 22 -20.80 -8.55 -9.12
CA THR A 22 -22.02 -8.74 -8.31
C THR A 22 -22.58 -7.40 -7.79
N LEU A 23 -21.72 -6.43 -7.47
CA LEU A 23 -22.11 -5.08 -7.02
C LEU A 23 -22.84 -4.27 -8.10
N LEU A 24 -22.81 -4.70 -9.35
CA LEU A 24 -23.58 -4.09 -10.44
C LEU A 24 -25.09 -4.21 -10.22
N ASN A 25 -25.53 -5.19 -9.42
CA ASN A 25 -26.93 -5.41 -9.09
C ASN A 25 -27.46 -4.44 -8.01
N HIS A 26 -26.57 -3.73 -7.32
CA HIS A 26 -26.96 -2.75 -6.31
C HIS A 26 -27.75 -1.60 -6.94
N LYS A 27 -28.87 -1.23 -6.30
CA LYS A 27 -29.67 -0.05 -6.64
C LYS A 27 -29.43 1.02 -5.59
N PHE A 28 -28.95 2.18 -6.03
CA PHE A 28 -28.75 3.31 -5.14
C PHE A 28 -30.10 3.94 -4.78
N LEU A 29 -30.26 4.31 -3.50
CA LEU A 29 -31.45 5.01 -3.03
C LEU A 29 -31.52 6.46 -3.55
N GLU A 30 -30.35 7.10 -3.64
CA GLU A 30 -30.20 8.47 -4.10
C GLU A 30 -30.32 8.53 -5.65
N PRO A 31 -31.34 9.22 -6.21
CA PRO A 31 -31.61 9.19 -7.65
C PRO A 31 -30.44 9.60 -8.54
N ARG A 32 -29.61 10.59 -8.12
CA ARG A 32 -28.46 11.01 -8.94
C ARG A 32 -27.40 9.91 -9.09
N TYR A 33 -27.20 9.07 -8.06
CA TYR A 33 -26.24 7.97 -8.11
C TYR A 33 -26.78 6.81 -8.92
N GLN A 34 -28.08 6.52 -8.79
CA GLN A 34 -28.75 5.51 -9.62
C GLN A 34 -28.72 5.89 -11.10
N TYR A 35 -29.01 7.15 -11.43
CA TYR A 35 -28.90 7.68 -12.78
C TYR A 35 -27.47 7.54 -13.34
N SER A 36 -26.45 7.92 -12.56
CA SER A 36 -25.06 7.74 -12.96
C SER A 36 -24.70 6.27 -13.22
N ARG A 37 -25.19 5.35 -12.37
CA ARG A 37 -25.01 3.89 -12.53
C ARG A 37 -25.67 3.37 -13.81
N GLU A 38 -26.80 3.91 -14.22
CA GLU A 38 -27.49 3.53 -15.46
C GLU A 38 -26.77 4.06 -16.72
N LEU A 39 -26.16 5.25 -16.62
CA LEU A 39 -25.35 5.83 -17.70
C LEU A 39 -24.06 5.06 -17.95
N ASP A 40 -23.32 4.70 -16.91
CA ASP A 40 -22.14 3.85 -17.02
C ASP A 40 -21.91 3.11 -15.69
N PRO A 41 -22.12 1.78 -15.66
CA PRO A 41 -22.11 1.04 -14.40
C PRO A 41 -20.70 0.67 -13.96
N ILE A 42 -19.83 1.69 -13.84
CA ILE A 42 -18.40 1.51 -13.58
C ILE A 42 -18.12 0.72 -12.30
N VAL A 43 -17.07 -0.10 -12.37
CA VAL A 43 -16.49 -0.84 -11.24
C VAL A 43 -14.97 -0.77 -11.35
N GLY A 44 -14.27 -1.10 -10.27
CA GLY A 44 -12.81 -1.06 -10.23
C GLY A 44 -12.23 -2.28 -9.53
N VAL A 45 -11.67 -3.19 -10.30
CA VAL A 45 -10.75 -4.20 -9.78
C VAL A 45 -9.38 -3.56 -9.64
N SER A 46 -8.74 -3.79 -8.50
CA SER A 46 -7.42 -3.26 -8.18
C SER A 46 -6.49 -4.36 -7.73
N PHE A 47 -5.20 -4.06 -7.68
CA PHE A 47 -4.16 -4.91 -7.09
C PHE A 47 -3.31 -4.10 -6.10
N THR A 48 -2.56 -4.82 -5.26
CA THR A 48 -1.51 -4.25 -4.40
C THR A 48 -0.30 -5.19 -4.42
N GLY A 49 0.87 -4.68 -4.05
CA GLY A 49 2.12 -5.45 -4.04
C GLY A 49 2.74 -5.62 -5.41
N LEU A 50 2.43 -4.74 -6.38
CA LEU A 50 2.96 -4.88 -7.75
C LEU A 50 4.48 -4.79 -7.79
N PHE A 51 5.05 -3.87 -7.01
CA PHE A 51 6.50 -3.70 -6.96
C PHE A 51 7.16 -4.99 -6.48
N ASP A 52 6.71 -5.54 -5.35
CA ASP A 52 7.23 -6.79 -4.79
C ASP A 52 7.02 -7.98 -5.75
N PHE A 53 5.88 -8.01 -6.45
CA PHE A 53 5.58 -9.01 -7.46
C PHE A 53 6.60 -8.96 -8.61
N PHE A 54 6.95 -7.78 -9.12
CA PHE A 54 7.95 -7.64 -10.19
C PHE A 54 9.38 -7.89 -9.71
N VAL A 55 9.73 -7.55 -8.47
CA VAL A 55 11.01 -8.01 -7.90
C VAL A 55 11.07 -9.53 -7.87
N THR A 56 9.98 -10.21 -7.50
CA THR A 56 9.91 -11.67 -7.50
C THR A 56 9.95 -12.25 -8.92
N ALA A 57 9.34 -11.57 -9.89
CA ALA A 57 9.27 -12.02 -11.29
C ALA A 57 10.60 -11.87 -12.03
N PHE A 58 11.27 -10.74 -11.83
CA PHE A 58 12.43 -10.31 -12.64
C PHE A 58 13.75 -10.33 -11.87
N GLY A 59 13.70 -10.44 -10.55
CA GLY A 59 14.88 -10.53 -9.69
C GLY A 59 15.57 -9.20 -9.43
N VAL A 60 16.77 -9.29 -8.85
CA VAL A 60 17.55 -8.12 -8.39
C VAL A 60 18.04 -7.25 -9.55
N ASP A 61 18.21 -7.80 -10.76
CA ASP A 61 18.63 -6.98 -11.91
C ASP A 61 17.55 -5.97 -12.34
N TRP A 62 16.28 -6.30 -12.13
CA TRP A 62 15.18 -5.33 -12.31
C TRP A 62 15.24 -4.23 -11.25
N LEU A 63 15.60 -4.55 -10.00
CA LEU A 63 15.82 -3.55 -8.95
C LEU A 63 16.99 -2.61 -9.28
N ARG A 64 18.12 -3.14 -9.77
CA ARG A 64 19.27 -2.32 -10.21
C ARG A 64 18.87 -1.37 -11.33
N TRP A 65 18.15 -1.87 -12.33
CA TRP A 65 17.60 -1.04 -13.39
C TRP A 65 16.63 0.04 -12.87
N TRP A 66 15.85 -0.28 -11.84
CA TRP A 66 14.99 0.68 -11.16
C TRP A 66 15.78 1.77 -10.43
N GLU A 67 16.85 1.39 -9.72
CA GLU A 67 17.77 2.30 -9.03
C GLU A 67 18.46 3.28 -10.01
N GLU A 68 18.79 2.82 -11.21
CA GLU A 68 19.36 3.65 -12.29
C GLU A 68 18.35 4.62 -12.93
N GLY A 69 17.09 4.62 -12.49
CA GLY A 69 16.06 5.52 -13.00
C GLY A 69 15.21 4.94 -14.13
N ARG A 70 15.20 3.61 -14.30
CA ARG A 70 14.47 2.88 -15.35
C ARG A 70 14.80 3.34 -16.79
N PRO A 71 16.09 3.46 -17.18
CA PRO A 71 16.48 3.92 -18.51
C PRO A 71 16.02 2.99 -19.63
N ASP A 72 15.75 3.55 -20.81
CA ASP A 72 15.36 2.82 -22.03
C ASP A 72 16.56 2.16 -22.73
N THR A 73 17.34 1.38 -21.99
CA THR A 73 18.35 0.48 -22.56
C THR A 73 17.68 -0.73 -23.22
N ILE A 74 18.42 -1.53 -23.98
CA ILE A 74 17.87 -2.78 -24.58
C ILE A 74 17.23 -3.66 -23.50
N GLN A 75 17.89 -3.83 -22.36
CA GLN A 75 17.38 -4.60 -21.23
C GLN A 75 16.17 -3.89 -20.57
N GLY A 76 16.23 -2.57 -20.39
CA GLY A 76 15.13 -1.79 -19.81
C GLY A 76 13.84 -1.87 -20.62
N LEU A 77 13.95 -1.82 -21.95
CA LEU A 77 12.81 -2.00 -22.86
C LEU A 77 12.22 -3.41 -22.76
N GLN A 78 13.05 -4.45 -22.56
CA GLN A 78 12.57 -5.81 -22.31
C GLN A 78 11.80 -5.90 -20.99
N TYR A 79 12.28 -5.26 -19.91
CA TYR A 79 11.55 -5.20 -18.66
C TYR A 79 10.20 -4.48 -18.81
N LYS A 80 10.16 -3.32 -19.48
CA LYS A 80 8.90 -2.61 -19.74
C LYS A 80 7.91 -3.45 -20.55
N GLU A 81 8.39 -4.19 -21.56
CA GLU A 81 7.50 -5.08 -22.33
C GLU A 81 6.96 -6.21 -21.46
N GLN A 82 7.78 -6.84 -20.62
CA GLN A 82 7.32 -7.87 -19.68
C GLN A 82 6.32 -7.32 -18.65
N GLU A 83 6.59 -6.14 -18.07
CA GLU A 83 5.64 -5.45 -17.17
C GLU A 83 4.29 -5.22 -17.86
N LYS A 84 4.32 -4.76 -19.12
CA LYS A 84 3.13 -4.55 -19.95
C LYS A 84 2.38 -5.85 -20.22
N GLU A 85 3.07 -6.96 -20.50
CA GLU A 85 2.43 -8.26 -20.73
C GLU A 85 1.62 -8.70 -19.52
N TYR A 86 2.17 -8.61 -18.31
CA TYR A 86 1.44 -8.91 -17.07
C TYR A 86 0.21 -8.00 -16.90
N LEU A 87 0.43 -6.68 -16.96
CA LEU A 87 -0.62 -5.69 -16.74
C LEU A 87 -1.76 -5.82 -17.75
N THR A 88 -1.43 -6.00 -19.03
CA THR A 88 -2.40 -6.19 -20.12
C THR A 88 -3.20 -7.46 -19.92
N ARG A 89 -2.53 -8.59 -19.64
CA ARG A 89 -3.20 -9.87 -19.39
C ARG A 89 -4.20 -9.77 -18.25
N TRP A 90 -3.82 -9.17 -17.13
CA TRP A 90 -4.70 -9.01 -15.97
C TRP A 90 -5.89 -8.10 -16.26
N ARG A 91 -5.67 -7.00 -16.98
CA ARG A 91 -6.76 -6.12 -17.43
C ARG A 91 -7.74 -6.88 -18.31
N ASP A 92 -7.23 -7.63 -19.29
CA ASP A 92 -8.05 -8.33 -20.26
C ASP A 92 -8.89 -9.44 -19.57
N ILE A 93 -8.33 -10.13 -18.58
CA ILE A 93 -9.07 -11.09 -17.73
C ILE A 93 -10.22 -10.37 -17.00
N VAL A 94 -9.94 -9.23 -16.35
CA VAL A 94 -10.96 -8.47 -15.62
C VAL A 94 -12.09 -8.02 -16.54
N HIS A 95 -11.76 -7.42 -17.69
CA HIS A 95 -12.74 -6.96 -18.66
C HIS A 95 -13.58 -8.13 -19.20
N ARG A 96 -12.93 -9.23 -19.59
CA ARG A 96 -13.60 -10.43 -20.10
C ARG A 96 -14.61 -10.97 -19.09
N VAL A 97 -14.18 -11.20 -17.84
CA VAL A 97 -15.03 -11.79 -16.81
C VAL A 97 -16.21 -10.88 -16.43
N ILE A 98 -15.99 -9.57 -16.30
CA ILE A 98 -17.06 -8.62 -15.98
C ILE A 98 -18.07 -8.54 -17.13
N TRP A 99 -17.60 -8.47 -18.38
CA TRP A 99 -18.51 -8.38 -19.53
C TRP A 99 -19.30 -9.67 -19.73
N GLU A 100 -18.69 -10.85 -19.57
CA GLU A 100 -19.39 -12.14 -19.57
C GLU A 100 -20.47 -12.20 -18.48
N TYR A 101 -20.17 -11.70 -17.27
CA TYR A 101 -21.16 -11.57 -16.19
C TYR A 101 -22.30 -10.63 -16.59
N CYS A 102 -21.98 -9.43 -17.11
CA CYS A 102 -22.99 -8.48 -17.55
C CYS A 102 -23.92 -9.07 -18.61
N ASP A 103 -23.37 -9.72 -19.63
CA ASP A 103 -24.15 -10.34 -20.71
C ASP A 103 -25.09 -11.42 -20.18
N LYS A 104 -24.58 -12.30 -19.31
CA LYS A 104 -25.36 -13.39 -18.71
C LYS A 104 -26.52 -12.87 -17.86
N HIS A 105 -26.35 -11.71 -17.23
CA HIS A 105 -27.32 -11.12 -16.31
C HIS A 105 -28.14 -9.97 -16.93
N ASN A 106 -28.02 -9.72 -18.24
CA ASN A 106 -28.65 -8.61 -18.95
C ASN A 106 -28.36 -7.23 -18.33
N LEU A 107 -27.12 -7.05 -17.84
CA LEU A 107 -26.64 -5.78 -17.32
C LEU A 107 -25.85 -5.05 -18.41
N LYS A 108 -25.86 -3.71 -18.36
CA LYS A 108 -25.01 -2.90 -19.21
C LYS A 108 -23.54 -3.19 -18.89
N ARG A 109 -22.71 -3.34 -19.92
CA ARG A 109 -21.25 -3.49 -19.75
C ARG A 109 -20.65 -2.15 -19.30
N PRO A 110 -19.84 -2.13 -18.24
CA PRO A 110 -19.10 -0.93 -17.86
C PRO A 110 -18.02 -0.58 -18.87
N ASN A 111 -17.82 0.72 -19.12
CA ASN A 111 -16.70 1.19 -19.95
C ASN A 111 -15.35 1.07 -19.23
N ARG A 112 -15.35 1.11 -17.90
CA ARG A 112 -14.14 1.09 -17.06
C ARG A 112 -14.28 0.06 -15.93
N CYS A 113 -13.27 -0.79 -15.80
CA CYS A 113 -13.30 -1.96 -14.92
C CYS A 113 -12.09 -2.08 -13.99
N THR A 114 -11.00 -1.35 -14.25
CA THR A 114 -9.70 -1.54 -13.60
C THR A 114 -9.15 -0.23 -13.07
N THR A 115 -8.61 -0.26 -11.86
CA THR A 115 -8.11 0.91 -11.14
C THR A 115 -6.93 0.54 -10.24
N VAL A 116 -6.10 1.49 -9.85
CA VAL A 116 -5.13 1.28 -8.77
C VAL A 116 -5.38 2.28 -7.66
N GLN A 117 -5.82 1.77 -6.52
CA GLN A 117 -5.90 2.51 -5.27
C GLN A 117 -4.69 2.10 -4.39
N PRO A 118 -3.89 3.05 -3.88
CA PRO A 118 -2.88 2.76 -2.88
C PRO A 118 -3.59 2.46 -1.57
N SER A 119 -4.08 1.22 -1.41
CA SER A 119 -4.78 0.83 -0.21
C SER A 119 -3.76 0.52 0.88
N GLY A 120 -3.26 1.58 1.52
CA GLY A 120 -2.30 1.51 2.63
C GLY A 120 -2.68 0.42 3.62
N THR A 121 -3.86 0.49 4.21
CA THR A 121 -4.35 -0.49 5.21
C THR A 121 -4.47 -1.91 4.68
N LYS A 122 -5.01 -2.13 3.47
CA LYS A 122 -5.18 -3.49 2.92
C LYS A 122 -3.82 -4.13 2.60
N SER A 123 -2.86 -3.34 2.10
CA SER A 123 -1.50 -3.82 1.81
C SER A 123 -0.76 -4.28 3.07
N LEU A 124 -1.07 -3.71 4.24
CA LEU A 124 -0.46 -4.11 5.52
C LEU A 124 -0.86 -5.52 5.91
N LEU A 125 -2.11 -5.91 5.64
CA LEU A 125 -2.62 -7.24 5.98
C LEU A 125 -1.84 -8.35 5.26
N THR A 126 -1.34 -8.05 4.05
CA THR A 126 -0.58 -8.99 3.23
C THR A 126 0.92 -8.73 3.27
N SER A 127 1.40 -7.77 4.08
CA SER A 127 2.81 -7.32 4.10
C SER A 127 3.36 -7.00 2.71
N ALA A 128 2.51 -6.41 1.86
CA ALA A 128 2.84 -6.10 0.47
C ALA A 128 3.00 -4.58 0.29
N SER A 129 3.70 -4.18 -0.77
CA SER A 129 3.82 -2.77 -1.15
C SER A 129 2.44 -2.18 -1.52
N PRO A 130 2.17 -0.91 -1.21
CA PRO A 130 0.85 -0.33 -1.41
C PRO A 130 0.59 0.00 -2.89
N GLY A 131 -0.40 -0.65 -3.48
CA GLY A 131 -0.71 -0.49 -4.91
C GLY A 131 0.48 -0.89 -5.78
N TRP A 132 1.04 0.10 -6.46
CA TRP A 132 2.23 -0.03 -7.30
C TRP A 132 3.52 0.51 -6.66
N HIS A 133 3.42 1.23 -5.54
CA HIS A 133 4.55 1.96 -4.99
C HIS A 133 5.70 1.03 -4.57
N PRO A 134 6.97 1.45 -4.77
CA PRO A 134 8.09 0.82 -4.08
C PRO A 134 7.95 1.01 -2.56
N PRO A 135 8.48 0.07 -1.75
CA PRO A 135 8.59 0.27 -0.30
C PRO A 135 9.54 1.44 0.01
N LYS A 136 9.44 2.01 1.22
CA LYS A 136 10.32 3.12 1.65
C LYS A 136 11.75 2.67 1.99
N ALA A 137 11.87 1.44 2.46
CA ALA A 137 13.12 0.79 2.81
C ALA A 137 12.91 -0.73 2.74
N GLN A 138 14.02 -1.49 2.64
CA GLN A 138 13.97 -2.95 2.64
C GLN A 138 13.64 -3.49 4.02
N ARG A 139 14.19 -2.84 5.06
CA ARG A 139 13.96 -3.14 6.46
C ARG A 139 13.72 -1.83 7.19
N PHE A 140 12.72 -1.81 8.07
CA PHE A 140 12.35 -0.61 8.81
C PHE A 140 11.64 -0.96 10.12
N ILE A 141 11.74 -0.07 11.09
CA ILE A 141 10.83 -0.05 12.24
C ILE A 141 9.53 0.62 11.78
N ARG A 142 8.42 -0.09 11.92
CA ARG A 142 7.09 0.46 11.74
C ARG A 142 6.49 0.82 13.09
N ARG A 143 6.09 2.07 13.25
CA ARG A 143 5.43 2.56 14.47
C ARG A 143 3.93 2.62 14.28
N ILE A 144 3.19 2.03 15.20
CA ILE A 144 1.73 2.10 15.24
C ILE A 144 1.31 2.73 16.56
N THR A 145 0.53 3.80 16.48
CA THR A 145 0.01 4.51 17.66
C THR A 145 -1.19 3.77 18.23
N PHE A 146 -1.14 3.55 19.53
CA PHE A 146 -2.25 3.06 20.34
C PHE A 146 -2.46 3.99 21.53
N ARG A 147 -3.66 3.98 22.09
CA ARG A 147 -3.87 4.60 23.39
C ARG A 147 -3.00 3.88 24.44
N LYS A 148 -2.50 4.60 25.44
CA LYS A 148 -1.82 3.98 26.57
C LYS A 148 -2.73 2.92 27.21
N ASN A 149 -2.19 1.72 27.45
CA ASN A 149 -2.89 0.55 27.98
C ASN A 149 -4.01 -0.03 27.08
N ASP A 150 -4.02 0.29 25.79
CA ASP A 150 -4.86 -0.40 24.81
C ASP A 150 -4.60 -1.93 24.86
N PRO A 151 -5.64 -2.80 24.83
CA PRO A 151 -5.47 -4.24 24.87
C PRO A 151 -4.50 -4.78 23.82
N VAL A 152 -4.50 -4.21 22.61
CA VAL A 152 -3.60 -4.60 21.52
C VAL A 152 -2.18 -4.17 21.83
N ALA A 153 -1.97 -2.97 22.38
CA ALA A 153 -0.64 -2.51 22.77
C ALA A 153 -0.05 -3.35 23.91
N LEU A 154 -0.87 -3.72 24.90
CA LEU A 154 -0.47 -4.63 25.98
C LEU A 154 -0.12 -6.02 25.44
N ALA A 155 -0.92 -6.55 24.52
CA ALA A 155 -0.62 -7.81 23.83
C ALA A 155 0.69 -7.74 23.04
N CYS A 156 0.98 -6.62 22.38
CA CYS A 156 2.25 -6.37 21.68
C CYS A 156 3.45 -6.42 22.63
N ILE A 157 3.35 -5.81 23.82
CA ILE A 157 4.39 -5.88 24.86
C ILE A 157 4.59 -7.33 25.31
N ASP A 158 3.51 -8.06 25.60
CA ASP A 158 3.57 -9.48 26.00
C ASP A 158 4.14 -10.37 24.87
N TYR A 159 3.97 -9.97 23.61
CA TYR A 159 4.55 -10.62 22.43
C TYR A 159 6.01 -10.23 22.16
N GLY A 160 6.56 -9.30 22.94
CA GLY A 160 7.97 -8.89 22.95
C GLY A 160 8.30 -7.63 22.17
N TYR A 161 7.31 -6.93 21.60
CA TYR A 161 7.54 -5.66 20.89
C TYR A 161 7.86 -4.51 21.85
N ASN A 162 8.64 -3.55 21.38
CA ASN A 162 8.97 -2.36 22.15
C ASN A 162 7.83 -1.34 22.07
N VAL A 163 7.67 -0.53 23.13
CA VAL A 163 6.77 0.62 23.14
C VAL A 163 7.53 1.87 23.58
N ILE A 164 7.24 3.00 22.95
CA ILE A 164 7.77 4.31 23.32
C ILE A 164 6.64 5.33 23.41
N PRO A 165 6.80 6.46 24.14
CA PRO A 165 5.82 7.55 24.12
C PRO A 165 5.59 8.10 22.71
N SER A 166 4.41 8.66 22.47
CA SER A 166 4.06 9.28 21.20
C SER A 166 4.80 10.59 20.91
N GLN A 167 4.62 11.16 19.71
CA GLN A 167 5.19 12.47 19.34
C GLN A 167 4.57 13.63 20.14
N SER A 168 3.34 13.45 20.63
CA SER A 168 2.56 14.43 21.38
C SER A 168 2.91 14.42 22.87
N ASP A 169 3.47 13.32 23.38
CA ASP A 169 3.85 13.17 24.79
C ASP A 169 5.17 13.91 25.10
N LYS A 170 5.04 15.11 25.65
CA LYS A 170 6.15 16.02 25.98
C LYS A 170 6.12 16.46 27.44
N ASP A 171 7.28 16.84 27.97
CA ASP A 171 7.40 17.52 29.26
C ASP A 171 6.98 18.99 29.17
N GLU A 172 6.99 19.68 30.31
CA GLU A 172 6.65 21.10 30.44
C GLU A 172 7.58 22.05 29.67
N ASN A 173 8.76 21.58 29.26
CA ASN A 173 9.73 22.32 28.46
C ASN A 173 9.63 21.97 26.96
N GLY A 174 8.71 21.07 26.58
CA GLY A 174 8.51 20.64 25.21
C GLY A 174 9.43 19.50 24.73
N HIS A 175 10.22 18.90 25.63
CA HIS A 175 11.03 17.72 25.29
C HIS A 175 10.19 16.45 25.26
N LEU A 176 10.50 15.53 24.36
CA LEU A 176 9.80 14.25 24.29
C LEU A 176 10.02 13.42 25.56
N LEU A 177 8.94 12.84 26.08
CA LEU A 177 9.05 11.85 27.15
C LEU A 177 9.75 10.61 26.64
N ASN A 178 10.60 9.97 27.45
CA ASN A 178 11.33 8.76 27.07
C ASN A 178 10.80 7.48 27.75
N ASP A 179 10.11 7.62 28.89
CA ASP A 179 9.49 6.50 29.60
C ASP A 179 8.04 6.31 29.13
N PRO A 180 7.69 5.19 28.44
CA PRO A 180 6.30 4.90 28.06
C PRO A 180 5.36 4.79 29.27
N PHE A 181 5.87 4.49 30.46
CA PHE A 181 5.04 4.32 31.65
C PHE A 181 4.84 5.62 32.44
N ASP A 182 5.49 6.73 32.03
CA ASP A 182 5.29 8.06 32.64
C ASP A 182 3.79 8.41 32.70
N PRO A 183 3.26 8.92 33.84
CA PRO A 183 1.85 9.25 33.99
C PRO A 183 1.34 10.31 32.99
N ARG A 184 2.23 11.12 32.40
CA ARG A 184 1.90 12.12 31.37
C ARG A 184 1.73 11.51 29.98
N CYS A 185 2.23 10.30 29.76
CA CYS A 185 2.09 9.61 28.48
C CYS A 185 0.62 9.21 28.26
N SER A 186 0.08 9.63 27.12
CA SER A 186 -1.30 9.39 26.71
C SER A 186 -1.42 8.28 25.66
N GLU A 187 -0.36 8.09 24.87
CA GLU A 187 -0.33 7.20 23.71
C GLU A 187 1.01 6.45 23.62
N TRP A 188 0.96 5.20 23.17
CA TRP A 188 2.14 4.39 22.92
C TRP A 188 2.34 4.17 21.42
N LEU A 189 3.58 4.32 20.98
CA LEU A 189 4.02 3.83 19.68
C LEU A 189 4.59 2.43 19.87
N VAL A 190 3.91 1.42 19.33
CA VAL A 190 4.44 0.07 19.24
C VAL A 190 5.43 0.02 18.07
N GLU A 191 6.66 -0.42 18.34
CA GLU A 191 7.73 -0.54 17.34
C GLU A 191 7.83 -1.98 16.83
N ILE A 192 7.50 -2.17 15.55
CA ILE A 192 7.48 -3.47 14.89
C ILE A 192 8.60 -3.49 13.82
N PRO A 193 9.65 -4.30 13.98
CA PRO A 193 10.63 -4.51 12.92
C PRO A 193 9.98 -5.24 11.74
N VAL A 194 10.09 -4.69 10.53
CA VAL A 194 9.52 -5.23 9.29
C VAL A 194 10.61 -5.36 8.24
N ALA A 195 10.56 -6.44 7.47
CA ALA A 195 11.34 -6.63 6.25
C ALA A 195 10.40 -6.92 5.07
N VAL A 196 10.70 -6.37 3.91
CA VAL A 196 9.96 -6.69 2.67
C VAL A 196 10.27 -8.11 2.21
N LEU A 197 9.34 -8.75 1.50
CA LEU A 197 9.44 -10.18 1.13
C LEU A 197 10.70 -10.56 0.35
N TRP A 198 11.28 -9.60 -0.36
CA TRP A 198 12.46 -9.79 -1.21
C TRP A 198 13.74 -9.23 -0.59
N ALA A 199 13.71 -8.74 0.66
CA ALA A 199 14.87 -8.12 1.32
C ALA A 199 16.10 -9.04 1.38
N ASP A 200 15.88 -10.35 1.47
CA ASP A 200 16.96 -11.34 1.59
C ASP A 200 17.35 -11.98 0.24
N LEU A 201 16.84 -11.48 -0.89
CA LEU A 201 17.31 -11.94 -2.21
C LEU A 201 18.81 -11.63 -2.38
N PRO A 202 19.62 -12.55 -2.91
CA PRO A 202 21.04 -12.29 -3.13
C PRO A 202 21.29 -11.05 -3.99
N GLY A 203 21.95 -10.05 -3.42
CA GLY A 203 22.23 -8.77 -4.06
C GLY A 203 21.14 -7.69 -3.87
N ALA A 204 20.01 -8.00 -3.21
CA ALA A 204 19.03 -6.97 -2.86
C ALA A 204 19.59 -5.99 -1.82
N ASP A 205 20.39 -6.46 -0.86
CA ASP A 205 21.02 -5.63 0.17
C ASP A 205 21.91 -4.50 -0.42
N THR A 206 22.33 -4.57 -1.69
CA THR A 206 23.10 -3.50 -2.36
C THR A 206 22.24 -2.43 -3.03
N ILE A 207 20.91 -2.58 -3.03
CA ILE A 207 19.98 -1.65 -3.68
C ILE A 207 19.58 -0.55 -2.71
N GLU A 208 19.96 0.68 -3.03
CA GLU A 208 19.62 1.87 -2.27
C GLU A 208 18.27 2.42 -2.74
N ILE A 209 17.17 1.97 -2.11
CA ILE A 209 15.81 2.48 -2.37
C ILE A 209 15.72 4.01 -2.20
N SER A 210 16.60 4.60 -1.37
CA SER A 210 16.75 6.06 -1.21
C SER A 210 17.09 6.78 -2.52
N LYS A 211 17.67 6.10 -3.51
CA LYS A 211 18.03 6.62 -4.84
C LYS A 211 16.91 6.53 -5.88
N PHE A 212 15.81 5.86 -5.58
CA PHE A 212 14.67 5.76 -6.50
C PHE A 212 14.13 7.15 -6.84
N SER A 213 14.31 7.56 -8.10
CA SER A 213 14.00 8.91 -8.55
C SER A 213 12.50 9.14 -8.74
N ALA A 214 12.08 10.40 -8.70
CA ALA A 214 10.71 10.79 -9.02
C ALA A 214 10.34 10.44 -10.48
N LEU A 215 11.31 10.50 -11.39
CA LEU A 215 11.14 10.09 -12.79
C LEU A 215 10.88 8.58 -12.93
N ALA A 216 11.60 7.74 -12.18
CA ALA A 216 11.34 6.29 -12.17
C ALA A 216 9.96 5.97 -11.60
N GLN A 217 9.55 6.66 -10.53
CA GLN A 217 8.21 6.56 -9.97
C GLN A 217 7.13 6.95 -10.99
N MET A 218 7.31 8.06 -11.70
CA MET A 218 6.41 8.48 -12.77
C MET A 218 6.36 7.47 -13.92
N ASP A 219 7.51 7.01 -14.42
CA ASP A 219 7.58 6.03 -15.52
C ASP A 219 6.82 4.74 -15.17
N PHE A 220 7.06 4.22 -13.96
CA PHE A 220 6.39 3.00 -13.52
C PHE A 220 4.89 3.21 -13.28
N ALA A 221 4.47 4.34 -12.71
CA ALA A 221 3.06 4.69 -12.57
C ALA A 221 2.37 4.78 -13.94
N MET A 222 3.03 5.37 -14.93
CA MET A 222 2.52 5.48 -16.30
C MET A 222 2.45 4.13 -17.01
N GLN A 223 3.37 3.21 -16.72
CA GLN A 223 3.30 1.83 -17.19
C GLN A 223 2.01 1.15 -16.69
N VAL A 224 1.69 1.32 -15.42
CA VAL A 224 0.45 0.82 -14.81
C VAL A 224 -0.79 1.49 -15.41
N GLN A 225 -0.75 2.81 -15.54
CA GLN A 225 -1.86 3.61 -16.07
C GLN A 225 -2.22 3.22 -17.51
N ARG A 226 -1.21 2.96 -18.35
CA ARG A 226 -1.42 2.62 -19.77
C ARG A 226 -1.90 1.18 -19.98
N TRP A 227 -1.32 0.24 -19.24
CA TRP A 227 -1.46 -1.18 -19.59
C TRP A 227 -2.46 -1.93 -18.72
N TYR A 228 -2.75 -1.45 -17.50
CA TYR A 228 -3.77 -2.08 -16.65
C TYR A 228 -5.03 -1.23 -16.47
N VAL A 229 -4.86 0.06 -16.20
CA VAL A 229 -5.94 0.89 -15.65
C VAL A 229 -6.82 1.51 -16.73
N THR A 230 -8.13 1.41 -16.54
CA THR A 230 -9.15 2.12 -17.34
C THR A 230 -9.81 3.27 -16.58
N HIS A 231 -9.62 3.33 -15.26
CA HIS A 231 -9.89 4.49 -14.40
C HIS A 231 -8.64 5.36 -14.26
N ASN A 232 -8.14 5.49 -13.03
CA ASN A 232 -6.96 6.25 -12.68
C ASN A 232 -6.03 5.42 -11.78
N THR A 233 -4.73 5.66 -11.92
CA THR A 233 -3.67 5.11 -11.08
C THR A 233 -3.39 6.15 -10.02
N SER A 234 -4.01 5.99 -8.85
CA SER A 234 -3.68 6.87 -7.74
C SER A 234 -2.20 6.70 -7.39
N SER A 235 -1.49 7.81 -7.44
CA SER A 235 -0.04 7.86 -7.40
C SER A 235 0.41 9.03 -6.55
N THR A 236 1.33 8.76 -5.64
CA THR A 236 2.13 9.77 -4.95
C THR A 236 3.58 9.64 -5.41
N TRP A 237 4.13 10.70 -5.99
CA TRP A 237 5.54 10.76 -6.38
C TRP A 237 6.29 11.60 -5.36
N GLU A 238 7.31 10.98 -4.78
CA GLU A 238 8.21 11.65 -3.86
C GLU A 238 9.43 12.18 -4.60
N LEU A 239 9.74 13.47 -4.41
CA LEU A 239 10.80 14.14 -5.13
C LEU A 239 11.70 14.99 -4.22
N ARG A 240 12.95 15.13 -4.65
CA ARG A 240 13.91 16.10 -4.10
C ARG A 240 13.85 17.42 -4.85
N GLU A 241 14.45 18.45 -4.26
CA GLU A 241 14.54 19.77 -4.88
C GLU A 241 15.18 19.71 -6.27
N ASN A 242 16.28 18.94 -6.42
CA ASN A 242 16.97 18.79 -7.71
C ASN A 242 16.19 17.95 -8.75
N GLU A 243 15.07 17.32 -8.36
CA GLU A 243 14.20 16.55 -9.25
C GLU A 243 12.95 17.32 -9.69
N VAL A 244 12.68 18.50 -9.11
CA VAL A 244 11.50 19.33 -9.43
C VAL A 244 11.46 19.67 -10.93
N GLU A 245 12.52 20.29 -11.45
CA GLU A 245 12.58 20.73 -12.86
C GLU A 245 12.55 19.55 -13.85
N PRO A 246 13.37 18.48 -13.68
CA PRO A 246 13.29 17.31 -14.56
C PRO A 246 11.91 16.65 -14.58
N LEU A 247 11.26 16.52 -13.42
CA LEU A 247 9.92 15.94 -13.32
C LEU A 247 8.87 16.84 -13.99
N GLY A 248 8.94 18.15 -13.76
CA GLY A 248 8.05 19.14 -14.38
C GLY A 248 8.11 19.09 -15.90
N GLU A 249 9.32 19.09 -16.47
CA GLU A 249 9.55 18.97 -17.91
C GLU A 249 9.00 17.64 -18.45
N ARG A 250 9.23 16.52 -17.74
CA ARG A 250 8.73 15.22 -18.18
C ARG A 250 7.20 15.14 -18.17
N ILE A 251 6.55 15.74 -17.16
CA ILE A 251 5.08 15.85 -17.10
C ILE A 251 4.58 16.70 -18.27
N TYR A 252 5.22 17.84 -18.55
CA TYR A 252 4.87 18.69 -19.68
C TYR A 252 4.95 17.92 -21.01
N GLN A 253 6.05 17.21 -21.25
CA GLN A 253 6.24 16.37 -22.44
C GLN A 253 5.18 15.27 -22.54
N ALA A 254 4.82 14.63 -21.43
CA ALA A 254 3.77 13.61 -21.43
C ALA A 254 2.42 14.20 -21.88
N ILE A 255 2.07 15.38 -21.38
CA ILE A 255 0.84 16.08 -21.77
C ILE A 255 0.91 16.50 -23.25
N GLN A 256 2.03 17.08 -23.68
CA GLN A 256 2.22 17.56 -25.05
C GLN A 256 2.11 16.42 -26.09
N ASN A 257 2.61 15.23 -25.74
CA ASN A 257 2.66 14.06 -26.61
C ASN A 257 1.45 13.13 -26.48
N ASP A 258 0.41 13.52 -25.72
CA ASP A 258 -0.78 12.71 -25.44
C ASP A 258 -0.44 11.30 -24.92
N GLU A 259 0.54 11.24 -24.03
CA GLU A 259 1.12 10.01 -23.50
C GLU A 259 0.25 9.30 -22.46
N GLY A 260 -0.93 9.85 -22.15
CA GLY A 260 -1.91 9.31 -21.21
C GLY A 260 -2.34 10.28 -20.12
N TYR A 261 -3.40 9.91 -19.41
CA TYR A 261 -3.92 10.69 -18.29
C TYR A 261 -3.04 10.57 -17.05
N ILE A 262 -2.72 11.68 -16.41
CA ILE A 262 -1.95 11.73 -15.15
C ILE A 262 -2.83 12.31 -14.06
N SER A 263 -2.91 11.62 -12.93
CA SER A 263 -3.40 12.18 -11.67
C SER A 263 -2.53 11.65 -10.53
N ALA A 264 -1.61 12.53 -10.10
CA ALA A 264 -0.61 12.25 -9.09
C ALA A 264 -0.59 13.35 -8.02
N ALA A 265 -0.28 12.96 -6.79
CA ALA A 265 0.14 13.86 -5.73
C ALA A 265 1.67 13.94 -5.73
N LEU A 266 2.22 15.15 -5.62
CA LEU A 266 3.66 15.36 -5.50
C LEU A 266 3.97 15.66 -4.03
N LEU A 267 4.88 14.91 -3.42
CA LEU A 267 5.32 15.14 -2.05
C LEU A 267 6.83 15.33 -2.01
N ALA A 268 7.28 16.25 -1.17
CA ALA A 268 8.70 16.37 -0.88
C ALA A 268 9.18 15.07 -0.22
N ARG A 269 10.27 14.51 -0.73
CA ARG A 269 10.93 13.37 -0.10
C ARG A 269 11.80 13.87 1.03
N PHE A 270 11.52 13.39 2.24
CA PHE A 270 12.30 13.72 3.41
C PHE A 270 13.44 12.72 3.58
N ASP A 271 14.68 13.18 3.41
CA ASP A 271 15.88 12.37 3.69
C ASP A 271 16.46 12.59 5.09
N ASP A 272 16.11 13.73 5.69
CA ASP A 272 16.58 14.06 7.02
C ASP A 272 15.73 13.36 8.08
N HIS A 273 15.97 12.05 8.20
CA HIS A 273 15.37 11.20 9.23
C HIS A 273 15.81 11.60 10.65
N GLN A 274 16.88 12.37 10.80
CA GLN A 274 17.41 12.79 12.11
C GLN A 274 16.64 13.98 12.69
N SER A 275 16.09 14.84 11.82
CA SER A 275 15.33 16.02 12.24
C SER A 275 13.94 15.71 12.82
N PHE A 276 13.37 14.53 12.53
CA PHE A 276 12.05 14.14 13.02
C PHE A 276 12.15 12.84 13.82
N PRO A 277 12.15 12.90 15.17
CA PRO A 277 12.16 11.69 15.99
C PRO A 277 10.86 10.89 15.77
N ARG A 278 10.94 9.56 15.94
CA ARG A 278 9.79 8.61 15.97
C ARG A 278 8.96 8.57 14.69
N LEU A 279 9.62 8.63 13.52
CA LEU A 279 8.94 8.47 12.23
C LEU A 279 8.09 7.18 12.17
N PRO A 280 6.92 7.20 11.49
CA PRO A 280 6.10 6.01 11.32
C PRO A 280 6.82 4.86 10.62
N PHE A 281 7.78 5.20 9.74
CA PHE A 281 8.69 4.29 9.07
C PHE A 281 10.11 4.80 9.30
N GLU A 282 10.91 4.02 10.01
CA GLU A 282 12.32 4.33 10.24
C GLU A 282 13.18 3.26 9.57
N PRO A 283 13.90 3.57 8.49
CA PRO A 283 14.81 2.63 7.83
C PRO A 283 15.84 2.10 8.82
N ILE A 284 16.12 0.80 8.77
CA ILE A 284 17.15 0.15 9.58
C ILE A 284 17.99 -0.80 8.73
N GLU A 285 19.25 -0.97 9.14
CA GLU A 285 20.15 -1.96 8.55
C GLU A 285 19.72 -3.40 8.89
N LYS A 286 20.25 -4.35 8.14
CA LYS A 286 19.97 -5.77 8.31
C LYS A 286 20.35 -6.29 9.69
N GLU A 287 21.52 -5.92 10.18
CA GLU A 287 22.04 -6.33 11.48
C GLU A 287 21.12 -5.83 12.60
N THR A 288 20.65 -4.58 12.50
CA THR A 288 19.70 -3.99 13.44
C THR A 288 18.36 -4.71 13.39
N TYR A 289 17.84 -5.03 12.21
CA TYR A 289 16.61 -5.80 12.06
C TYR A 289 16.73 -7.18 12.72
N GLU A 290 17.81 -7.91 12.44
CA GLU A 290 18.06 -9.25 12.99
C GLU A 290 18.20 -9.19 14.52
N GLN A 291 18.92 -8.19 15.04
CA GLN A 291 19.03 -7.95 16.47
C GLN A 291 17.66 -7.68 17.12
N LEU A 292 16.88 -6.75 16.58
CA LEU A 292 15.56 -6.41 17.13
C LEU A 292 14.61 -7.61 17.09
N MET A 293 14.64 -8.41 16.02
CA MET A 293 13.85 -9.63 15.93
C MET A 293 14.28 -10.69 16.95
N ALA A 294 15.58 -10.79 17.26
CA ALA A 294 16.08 -11.65 18.33
C ALA A 294 15.63 -11.15 19.72
N GLU A 295 15.71 -9.84 19.96
CA GLU A 295 15.24 -9.21 21.20
C GLU A 295 13.74 -9.39 21.42
N VAL A 296 12.93 -9.28 20.36
CA VAL A 296 11.49 -9.59 20.41
C VAL A 296 11.28 -11.03 20.91
N LYS A 297 12.02 -12.01 20.38
CA LYS A 297 11.92 -13.41 20.84
C LYS A 297 12.35 -13.59 22.29
N ILE A 298 13.37 -12.86 22.76
CA ILE A 298 13.86 -12.93 24.15
C ILE A 298 12.84 -12.32 25.12
N ARG A 299 12.23 -11.17 24.77
CA ARG A 299 11.25 -10.47 25.63
C ARG A 299 9.88 -11.14 25.65
N ARG A 300 9.56 -11.89 24.60
CA ARG A 300 8.26 -12.53 24.39
C ARG A 300 7.89 -13.45 25.55
N ARG A 301 6.72 -13.20 26.14
CA ARG A 301 6.11 -14.04 27.19
C ARG A 301 5.11 -15.05 26.64
N ASN A 302 4.59 -14.80 25.44
CA ASN A 302 3.61 -15.64 24.76
C ASN A 302 3.90 -15.67 23.25
N ASP A 303 3.99 -16.86 22.66
CA ASP A 303 4.23 -17.08 21.23
C ASP A 303 2.97 -17.12 20.37
N ASN A 304 1.80 -17.01 21.00
CA ASN A 304 0.53 -16.87 20.34
C ASN A 304 -0.08 -15.49 20.64
N PHE A 305 -0.06 -14.61 19.63
CA PHE A 305 -0.58 -13.24 19.77
C PHE A 305 -2.05 -13.21 20.17
N ARG A 306 -2.88 -14.13 19.67
CA ARG A 306 -4.29 -14.23 20.07
C ARG A 306 -4.42 -14.54 21.55
N ALA A 307 -3.59 -15.46 22.06
CA ALA A 307 -3.59 -15.80 23.48
C ALA A 307 -3.05 -14.64 24.35
N ALA A 308 -2.14 -13.82 23.84
CA ALA A 308 -1.71 -12.59 24.51
C ALA A 308 -2.86 -11.57 24.56
N LEU A 309 -3.55 -11.34 23.44
CA LEU A 309 -4.66 -10.40 23.34
C LEU A 309 -5.84 -10.78 24.25
N SER A 310 -6.23 -12.05 24.29
CA SER A 310 -7.34 -12.52 25.13
C SER A 310 -7.14 -12.32 26.64
N ARG A 311 -5.93 -11.97 27.11
CA ARG A 311 -5.69 -11.60 28.51
C ARG A 311 -6.16 -10.18 28.84
N TYR A 312 -6.20 -9.32 27.83
CA TYR A 312 -6.49 -7.89 27.97
C TYR A 312 -7.83 -7.50 27.32
N ASP A 313 -8.29 -8.30 26.37
CA ASP A 313 -9.60 -8.17 25.74
C ASP A 313 -10.70 -8.63 26.71
N ALA A 314 -11.17 -7.69 27.53
CA ALA A 314 -12.18 -7.91 28.57
C ALA A 314 -13.63 -7.72 28.04
N GLY A 315 -13.84 -7.70 26.73
CA GLY A 315 -15.15 -7.45 26.11
C GLY A 315 -15.30 -6.01 25.58
N GLU A 316 -16.53 -5.50 25.48
CA GLU A 316 -16.81 -4.19 24.87
C GLU A 316 -16.14 -3.04 25.64
N LEU A 317 -15.00 -2.59 25.11
CA LEU A 317 -14.43 -1.29 25.40
C LEU A 317 -15.06 -0.28 24.44
N LEU A 318 -15.63 0.80 24.96
CA LEU A 318 -16.05 1.95 24.16
C LEU A 318 -14.80 2.62 23.59
N GLU A 319 -14.34 2.15 22.44
CA GLU A 319 -13.25 2.77 21.70
C GLU A 319 -13.77 3.92 20.84
N SER A 320 -13.35 5.14 21.19
CA SER A 320 -13.47 6.31 20.33
C SER A 320 -12.13 6.55 19.63
N GLY A 321 -11.92 5.89 18.49
CA GLY A 321 -10.83 6.24 17.57
C GLY A 321 -11.24 7.43 16.70
N PRO A 322 -10.29 8.27 16.22
CA PRO A 322 -10.60 9.22 15.17
C PRO A 322 -11.06 8.46 13.93
N ALA A 323 -12.31 8.69 13.51
CA ALA A 323 -12.84 8.12 12.27
C ALA A 323 -12.00 8.64 11.10
N GLY A 324 -11.22 7.75 10.48
CA GLY A 324 -10.49 8.07 9.28
C GLY A 324 -11.47 8.28 8.12
N CYS A 325 -11.48 9.47 7.54
CA CYS A 325 -12.13 9.79 6.26
C CYS A 325 -13.65 9.53 6.25
N ASP A 326 -14.41 10.26 7.08
CA ASP A 326 -15.86 10.44 6.87
C ASP A 326 -16.08 11.41 5.69
N SER A 327 -15.78 10.95 4.47
CA SER A 327 -16.34 11.51 3.24
C SER A 327 -17.31 10.48 2.66
N ASP A 328 -18.60 10.79 2.76
CA ASP A 328 -19.75 10.07 2.21
C ASP A 328 -19.92 8.61 2.66
N LYS A 329 -20.47 8.42 3.87
CA LYS A 329 -21.11 7.17 4.28
C LYS A 329 -22.25 6.85 3.31
N CYS A 330 -22.02 5.95 2.36
CA CYS A 330 -23.09 5.15 1.77
C CYS A 330 -23.61 4.19 2.85
N MET A 331 -24.54 4.66 3.66
CA MET A 331 -25.24 3.84 4.66
C MET A 331 -26.05 2.77 3.91
N LEU A 332 -25.73 1.50 4.14
CA LEU A 332 -26.62 0.40 3.77
C LEU A 332 -27.93 0.55 4.57
N PRO A 333 -29.09 0.27 3.98
CA PRO A 333 -30.35 0.34 4.72
C PRO A 333 -30.33 -0.66 5.87
N GLU A 334 -30.55 -0.16 7.09
CA GLU A 334 -30.87 -0.99 8.25
C GLU A 334 -32.19 -1.71 7.96
N GLN A 335 -32.12 -3.00 7.62
CA GLN A 335 -33.31 -3.84 7.72
C GLN A 335 -33.54 -4.12 9.19
N GLN A 336 -34.66 -3.60 9.73
CA GLN A 336 -35.16 -4.07 11.01
C GLN A 336 -35.49 -5.56 10.88
N PRO A 337 -35.01 -6.41 11.80
CA PRO A 337 -35.42 -7.81 11.83
C PRO A 337 -36.92 -7.87 12.11
N GLY A 338 -37.67 -8.45 11.17
CA GLY A 338 -39.08 -8.80 11.32
C GLY A 338 -39.28 -10.15 12.00
#